data_AF-A0A816SQR6-F1
#
_entry.id   AF-A0A816SQR6-F1
#
_cell.length_a   1.000
_cell.length_b   1.000
_cell.length_c   1.000
_cell.angle_alpha   90.00
_cell.angle_beta   90.00
_cell.angle_gamma   90.00
#
_symmetry.space_group_name_H-M   'P 1'
#
loop_
_entity.id
_entity.type
_entity.pdbx_description
1 polymer ?
#
loop_
_entity_poly.entity_id
_entity_poly.type
_entity_poly.pdbx_seq_one_letter_code
_entity_poly.pdbx_strand_id
1 'polypeptide(L)'
;MAYLNQQDSFINQAWLNGIRVCLQQNMLNYLENNLLASCPEIKKHGFDSHTDCYLNPDPSNPEVTFCRLPPQDMTRVVWIARSAVFEPAVWSQFGQLITHCATQIFQG
;
A
#
# COMPACT_ATOMS: atom_id res chain seq x y z
N MET A 1 9.63 10.17 8.65
CA MET A 1 8.98 11.37 9.22
C MET A 1 7.72 11.79 8.47
N ALA A 2 7.68 11.79 7.13
CA ALA A 2 6.48 12.20 6.37
C ALA A 2 5.20 11.41 6.73
N TYR A 3 5.29 10.07 6.88
CA TYR A 3 4.17 9.23 7.29
C TYR A 3 3.62 9.59 8.69
N LEU A 4 4.50 9.64 9.70
CA LEU A 4 4.10 9.94 11.09
C LEU A 4 3.40 11.29 11.22
N ASN A 5 3.78 12.27 10.39
CA ASN A 5 3.16 13.61 10.40
C ASN A 5 1.81 13.68 9.67
N GLN A 6 1.40 12.62 8.97
CA GLN A 6 0.18 12.58 8.17
C GLN A 6 -0.83 11.55 8.68
N GLN A 7 -0.43 10.66 9.60
CA GLN A 7 -1.26 9.56 10.11
C GLN A 7 -2.62 10.06 10.61
N ASP A 8 -2.63 11.06 11.49
CA ASP A 8 -3.88 11.58 12.08
C ASP A 8 -4.75 12.36 11.07
N SER A 9 -4.20 12.67 9.90
CA SER A 9 -4.91 13.39 8.84
C SER A 9 -5.69 12.47 7.90
N PHE A 10 -5.50 11.15 7.95
CA PHE A 10 -6.31 10.22 7.13
C PHE A 10 -7.75 10.20 7.64
N ILE A 11 -8.70 10.32 6.71
CA ILE A 11 -10.13 10.18 7.00
C ILE A 11 -10.45 8.71 7.26
N ASN A 12 -9.94 7.81 6.40
CA ASN A 12 -10.12 6.38 6.54
C ASN A 12 -8.97 5.76 7.38
N GLN A 13 -9.10 5.88 8.70
CA GLN A 13 -8.15 5.28 9.65
C GLN A 13 -8.13 3.74 9.59
N ALA A 14 -9.25 3.10 9.23
CA ALA A 14 -9.32 1.64 9.09
C ALA A 14 -8.39 1.16 7.96
N TRP A 15 -8.44 1.83 6.81
CA TRP A 15 -7.54 1.54 5.70
C TRP A 15 -6.07 1.80 6.08
N LEU A 16 -5.77 2.95 6.69
CA LEU A 16 -4.41 3.27 7.10
C LEU A 16 -3.81 2.23 8.08
N ASN A 17 -4.61 1.81 9.07
CA ASN A 17 -4.18 0.81 10.05
C ASN A 17 -4.04 -0.57 9.40
N GLY A 18 -4.99 -0.94 8.53
CA GLY A 18 -4.95 -2.20 7.79
C GLY A 18 -3.71 -2.31 6.91
N ILE A 19 -3.37 -1.28 6.12
CA ILE A 19 -2.18 -1.32 5.26
C ILE A 19 -0.90 -1.50 6.09
N ARG A 20 -0.82 -0.86 7.26
CA ARG A 20 0.36 -0.92 8.12
C ARG A 20 0.54 -2.33 8.67
N VAL A 21 -0.54 -2.92 9.18
CA VAL A 21 -0.52 -4.30 9.69
C VAL A 21 -0.20 -5.27 8.56
N CYS A 22 -0.86 -5.15 7.41
CA CYS A 22 -0.62 -6.00 6.24
C CYS A 22 0.84 -5.96 5.78
N LEU A 23 1.42 -4.77 5.63
CA LEU A 23 2.82 -4.62 5.22
C LEU A 23 3.79 -5.22 6.25
N GLN A 24 3.54 -4.99 7.54
CA GLN A 24 4.36 -5.54 8.62
C GLN A 24 4.29 -7.07 8.66
N GLN A 25 3.10 -7.65 8.52
CA GLN A 25 2.91 -9.10 8.50
C GLN A 25 3.53 -9.75 7.26
N ASN A 26 3.34 -9.16 6.07
CA ASN A 26 3.98 -9.64 4.85
C ASN A 26 5.50 -9.68 5.00
N MET A 27 6.07 -8.67 5.66
CA MET A 27 7.51 -8.59 5.83
C MET A 27 8.02 -9.58 6.89
N LEU A 28 7.31 -9.71 8.02
CA LEU A 28 7.64 -10.68 9.05
C LEU A 28 7.61 -12.11 8.50
N ASN A 29 6.52 -12.49 7.83
CA ASN A 29 6.37 -13.81 7.22
C ASN A 29 7.50 -14.11 6.23
N TYR A 30 7.89 -13.13 5.40
CA TYR A 30 8.98 -13.32 4.46
C TYR A 30 10.32 -13.53 5.17
N LEU A 31 10.66 -12.70 6.17
CA LEU A 31 11.93 -12.80 6.88
C LEU A 31 12.07 -14.10 7.67
N GLU A 32 10.99 -14.58 8.29
CA GLU A 32 10.98 -15.86 9.00
C GLU A 32 11.26 -17.05 8.08
N ASN A 33 10.80 -16.98 6.82
CA ASN A 33 10.98 -18.05 5.84
C ASN A 33 12.23 -17.88 4.96
N ASN A 34 12.90 -16.71 5.02
CA ASN A 34 14.02 -16.37 4.15
C ASN A 34 15.17 -15.72 4.94
N LEU A 35 15.69 -16.42 5.96
CA LEU A 35 16.73 -15.90 6.87
C LEU A 35 18.04 -15.46 6.19
N LEU A 36 18.32 -15.94 4.97
CA LEU A 36 19.50 -15.60 4.19
C LEU A 36 19.21 -14.58 3.06
N ALA A 37 18.00 -13.99 3.04
CA ALA A 37 17.64 -13.01 2.03
C ALA A 37 18.58 -11.80 2.07
N SER A 38 19.04 -11.39 0.89
CA SER A 38 19.86 -10.21 0.70
C SER A 38 19.03 -8.92 0.81
N CYS A 39 19.69 -7.79 1.08
CA CYS A 39 19.00 -6.48 1.15
C CYS A 39 18.19 -6.16 -0.13
N PRO A 40 18.66 -6.44 -1.36
CA PRO A 40 17.85 -6.26 -2.57
C PRO A 40 16.59 -7.12 -2.61
N GLU A 41 16.65 -8.38 -2.15
CA GLU A 41 15.50 -9.27 -2.11
C GLU A 41 14.47 -8.80 -1.08
N ILE A 42 14.92 -8.41 0.12
CA ILE A 42 14.06 -7.84 1.15
C ILE A 42 13.40 -6.55 0.65
N LYS A 43 14.18 -5.66 0.01
CA LYS A 43 13.65 -4.42 -0.57
C LYS A 43 12.61 -4.72 -1.64
N LYS A 44 12.87 -5.68 -2.52
CA LYS A 44 11.95 -6.08 -3.59
C LYS A 44 10.66 -6.66 -3.02
N HIS A 45 10.73 -7.59 -2.07
CA HIS A 45 9.54 -8.17 -1.44
C HIS A 45 8.71 -7.11 -0.71
N GLY A 46 9.37 -6.27 0.08
CA GLY A 46 8.72 -5.15 0.76
C GLY A 46 8.01 -4.23 -0.23
N PHE A 47 8.68 -3.87 -1.33
CA PHE A 47 8.08 -3.09 -2.40
C PHE A 47 6.85 -3.81 -2.98
N ASP A 48 7.01 -5.03 -3.50
CA ASP A 48 5.96 -5.78 -4.20
C ASP A 48 4.70 -6.00 -3.34
N SER A 49 4.83 -6.10 -2.01
CA SER A 49 3.69 -6.27 -1.09
C SER A 49 2.72 -5.06 -1.01
N HIS A 50 3.12 -3.87 -1.50
CA HIS A 50 2.31 -2.67 -1.38
C HIS A 50 1.00 -2.74 -2.18
N THR A 51 1.02 -3.27 -3.41
CA THR A 51 -0.17 -3.32 -4.26
C THR A 51 -1.30 -4.10 -3.57
N ASP A 52 -1.00 -5.32 -3.12
CA ASP A 52 -1.98 -6.18 -2.46
C ASP A 52 -2.44 -5.60 -1.13
N CYS A 53 -1.52 -5.07 -0.31
CA CYS A 53 -1.90 -4.44 0.95
C CYS A 53 -2.74 -3.18 0.77
N TYR A 54 -2.56 -2.40 -0.31
CA TYR A 54 -3.40 -1.24 -0.57
C TYR A 54 -4.80 -1.63 -1.06
N LEU A 55 -4.91 -2.70 -1.85
CA LEU A 55 -6.18 -3.17 -2.40
C LEU A 55 -6.99 -3.99 -1.40
N ASN A 56 -6.33 -4.79 -0.56
CA ASN A 56 -6.96 -5.67 0.41
C ASN A 56 -6.16 -5.72 1.75
N PRO A 57 -6.09 -4.58 2.47
CA PRO A 57 -5.36 -4.50 3.75
C PRO A 57 -5.95 -5.37 4.86
N ASP A 58 -7.24 -5.67 4.79
CA ASP A 58 -7.97 -6.48 5.77
C ASP A 58 -8.88 -7.47 5.03
N PRO A 59 -8.47 -8.74 4.86
CA PRO A 59 -9.28 -9.75 4.18
C PRO A 59 -10.64 -10.01 4.85
N SER A 60 -10.81 -9.64 6.13
CA SER A 60 -12.09 -9.76 6.84
C SER A 60 -13.05 -8.60 6.54
N ASN A 61 -12.55 -7.52 5.95
CA ASN A 61 -13.32 -6.34 5.58
C ASN A 61 -12.94 -5.81 4.18
N PRO A 62 -13.44 -6.45 3.10
CA PRO A 62 -13.14 -6.08 1.71
C PRO A 62 -13.59 -4.65 1.32
N GLU A 63 -14.43 -4.02 2.14
CA GLU A 63 -14.83 -2.63 1.95
C GLU A 63 -13.70 -1.63 2.23
N VAL A 64 -12.71 -2.05 3.01
CA VAL A 64 -11.51 -1.27 3.32
C VAL A 64 -10.50 -1.47 2.20
N THR A 65 -10.56 -0.64 1.17
CA THR A 65 -9.69 -0.73 -0.01
C THR A 65 -9.26 0.64 -0.51
N PHE A 66 -8.09 0.72 -1.16
CA PHE A 66 -7.60 1.95 -1.80
C PHE A 66 -8.62 2.52 -2.79
N CYS A 67 -9.35 1.66 -3.50
CA CYS A 67 -10.32 2.07 -4.51
C CYS A 67 -11.54 2.83 -3.97
N ARG A 68 -11.79 2.73 -2.65
CA ARG A 68 -12.89 3.41 -1.96
C ARG A 68 -12.41 4.54 -1.05
N LEU A 69 -11.13 4.90 -1.13
CA LEU A 69 -10.61 6.03 -0.35
C LEU A 69 -11.22 7.35 -0.83
N PRO A 70 -11.46 8.29 0.08
CA PRO A 70 -11.80 9.65 -0.31
C PRO A 70 -10.60 10.28 -1.05
N PRO A 71 -10.81 11.15 -2.05
CA PRO A 71 -9.73 11.76 -2.82
C PRO A 71 -8.66 12.43 -1.96
N GLN A 72 -9.03 12.99 -0.81
CA GLN A 72 -8.10 13.59 0.15
C GLN A 72 -7.08 12.57 0.66
N ASP A 73 -7.51 11.35 0.98
CA ASP A 73 -6.60 10.31 1.46
C ASP A 73 -5.72 9.77 0.32
N MET A 74 -6.25 9.65 -0.90
CA MET A 74 -5.44 9.32 -2.07
C MET A 74 -4.33 10.36 -2.31
N THR A 75 -4.64 11.65 -2.21
CA THR A 75 -3.62 12.72 -2.34
C THR A 75 -2.57 12.66 -1.23
N ARG A 76 -2.95 12.25 -0.01
CA ARG A 76 -2.01 12.05 1.09
C ARG A 76 -1.05 10.89 0.82
N VAL A 77 -1.52 9.79 0.24
CA VAL A 77 -0.66 8.67 -0.15
C VAL A 77 0.40 9.13 -1.15
N VAL A 78 0.01 9.87 -2.19
CA VAL A 78 0.95 10.45 -3.16
C VAL A 78 1.93 11.41 -2.49
N TRP A 79 1.45 12.25 -1.57
CA TRP A 79 2.29 13.19 -0.82
C TRP A 79 3.32 12.50 0.07
N ILE A 80 2.94 11.40 0.74
CA ILE A 80 3.87 10.58 1.53
C ILE A 80 4.90 9.94 0.61
N ALA A 81 4.47 9.45 -0.55
CA ALA A 81 5.32 8.83 -1.55
C ALA A 81 6.20 9.82 -2.34
N ARG A 82 6.00 11.14 -2.21
CA ARG A 82 6.61 12.18 -3.08
C ARG A 82 8.13 12.13 -3.25
N SER A 83 8.87 11.59 -2.28
CA SER A 83 10.33 11.45 -2.40
C SER A 83 10.72 10.24 -3.26
N ALA A 84 9.81 9.28 -3.40
CA ALA A 84 9.95 8.06 -4.20
C ALA A 84 9.19 8.14 -5.53
N VAL A 85 8.34 9.14 -5.77
CA VAL A 85 7.62 9.31 -7.05
C VAL A 85 8.55 9.58 -8.25
N PHE A 86 9.84 9.81 -8.05
CA PHE A 86 10.80 9.82 -9.17
C PHE A 86 11.28 8.42 -9.55
N GLU A 87 10.93 7.38 -8.79
CA GLU A 87 11.25 5.99 -9.11
C GLU A 87 10.20 5.38 -10.07
N PRO A 88 10.61 4.83 -11.24
CA PRO A 88 9.69 4.21 -12.19
C PRO A 88 8.86 3.07 -11.60
N ALA A 89 9.44 2.33 -10.63
CA ALA A 89 8.75 1.24 -9.94
C ALA A 89 7.50 1.73 -9.19
N VAL A 90 7.57 2.92 -8.58
CA VAL A 90 6.45 3.53 -7.84
C VAL A 90 5.31 3.87 -8.79
N TRP A 91 5.62 4.41 -9.97
CA TRP A 91 4.60 4.68 -11.00
C TRP A 91 3.93 3.41 -11.52
N SER A 92 4.70 2.34 -11.70
CA SER A 92 4.15 1.04 -12.08
C SER A 92 3.13 0.54 -11.05
N GLN A 93 3.46 0.62 -9.75
CA GLN A 93 2.53 0.27 -8.68
C GLN A 93 1.27 1.14 -8.67
N PHE A 94 1.41 2.46 -8.74
CA PHE A 94 0.24 3.34 -8.80
C PHE A 94 -0.60 3.07 -10.05
N GLY A 95 0.02 2.79 -11.19
CA GLY A 95 -0.67 2.36 -12.40
C GLY A 95 -1.50 1.10 -12.18
N GLN A 96 -0.90 0.06 -11.58
CA GLN A 96 -1.60 -1.19 -11.25
C GLN A 96 -2.81 -0.96 -10.34
N LEU A 97 -2.65 -0.14 -9.30
CA LEU A 97 -3.74 0.22 -8.39
C LEU A 97 -4.88 0.92 -9.12
N ILE A 98 -4.57 1.94 -9.93
CA ILE A 98 -5.58 2.69 -10.68
C ILE A 98 -6.29 1.78 -11.69
N THR A 99 -5.56 0.94 -12.42
CA THR A 99 -6.17 -0.03 -13.33
C THR A 99 -7.10 -0.99 -12.59
N HIS A 100 -6.68 -1.53 -11.44
CA HIS A 100 -7.51 -2.43 -10.63
C HIS A 100 -8.79 -1.73 -10.15
N CYS A 101 -8.68 -0.51 -9.64
CA CYS A 101 -9.83 0.26 -9.19
C CYS A 101 -10.79 0.61 -10.33
N ALA A 102 -10.26 0.95 -11.52
CA ALA A 102 -11.07 1.20 -12.69
C ALA A 102 -11.86 -0.05 -13.10
N THR A 103 -11.23 -1.23 -13.10
CA THR A 103 -11.90 -2.49 -13.44
C THR A 103 -13.02 -2.88 -12.46
N GLN A 104 -12.88 -2.54 -11.17
CA GLN A 104 -13.93 -2.79 -10.17
C GLN A 104 -15.16 -1.90 -10.37
N ILE A 105 -15.00 -0.70 -10.95
CA ILE A 105 -16.11 0.22 -11.24
C ILE A 105 -16.94 -0.25 -12.44
N PHE A 106 -16.34 -0.92 -13.43
CA PHE A 106 -17.03 -1.37 -14.64
C PHE A 106 -17.64 -2.78 -14.55
N GLN A 107 -17.47 -3.47 -13.42
CA GLN A 107 -18.05 -4.80 -13.16
C GLN A 107 -19.11 -4.80 -12.04
N GLY A 108 -19.49 -3.62 -11.53
CA GLY A 108 -20.50 -3.44 -10.48
C GLY A 108 -21.81 -2.87 -10.98
#